data_AF-A0AAV0N3S5-F1
#
_entry.id   AF-A0AAV0N3S5-F1
#
_cell.length_a   1.000
_cell.length_b   1.000
_cell.length_c   1.000
_cell.angle_alpha   90.00
_cell.angle_beta   90.00
_cell.angle_gamma   90.00
#
_symmetry.space_group_name_H-M   'P 1'
#
loop_
_entity.id
_entity.type
_entity.pdbx_description
1 polymer ?
#
loop_
_entity_poly.entity_id
_entity_poly.type
_entity_poly.pdbx_seq_one_letter_code
_entity_poly.pdbx_strand_id
1 'polypeptide(L)'
;MQVTSVKLYDPNPEIMRLLAGSKIYVTVMVPNQEIINIDTNHSFAVKWVQDNVLAYYPATMIRFIMVGNEILSHHRSAEDMQIWNHLVPAMYKIKNILKANSIQNIKVGTPLAMDVLQTTSPPSNATFRSDIALTVMPQLLKFLNGTKSYFFIDAYPYFPWSANPTNASLDYALFKSQTNYTDPGSGLVYTNQLDEMLDSVLFAMTKLGYPDIRLFISETGWPHEGDLDEPGANIYNAAIYNRNLVRKITAKPPIGTPARPGVVIPTFIFSLYDENQKDGPGTERHWGLLHSDGSPVFDIDMTGSRADSEYEALPEGHNNQAYKGKIWCVAARGADMTRLGRELRYACNQGNRTCEALDPGKECYEPVSLIWHASYAFSSYWKQFKSQGATCYFHGLAVQTTRDPGHGSCQFPSVTL
;
A
#
# COMPACT_ATOMS: atom_id res chain seq x y z
N MET A 1 -4.35 18.64 -12.79
CA MET A 1 -5.22 17.65 -12.12
C MET A 1 -6.15 18.38 -11.15
N GLN A 2 -7.48 18.16 -11.20
CA GLN A 2 -8.43 18.80 -10.26
C GLN A 2 -8.65 17.89 -9.04
N VAL A 3 -7.97 18.17 -7.94
CA VAL A 3 -8.11 17.43 -6.67
C VAL A 3 -8.68 18.31 -5.58
N THR A 4 -9.43 17.71 -4.65
CA THR A 4 -10.07 18.42 -3.53
C THR A 4 -9.43 18.12 -2.18
N SER A 5 -8.64 17.05 -2.10
CA SER A 5 -8.06 16.57 -0.85
C SER A 5 -6.68 15.95 -1.08
N VAL A 6 -5.82 15.97 -0.06
CA VAL A 6 -4.51 15.33 -0.05
C VAL A 6 -4.28 14.60 1.29
N LYS A 7 -3.64 13.43 1.23
CA LYS A 7 -3.14 12.67 2.39
C LYS A 7 -1.63 12.84 2.45
N LEU A 8 -1.12 13.31 3.60
CA LEU A 8 0.30 13.45 3.88
C LEU A 8 0.70 12.40 4.92
N TYR A 9 1.76 11.64 4.62
CA TYR A 9 2.29 10.59 5.50
C TYR A 9 3.01 11.12 6.74
N ASP A 10 3.32 12.43 6.75
CA ASP A 10 3.83 13.15 7.90
C ASP A 10 3.35 14.62 7.85
N PRO A 11 3.42 15.37 8.96
CA PRO A 11 3.04 16.78 9.01
C PRO A 11 4.17 17.71 8.54
N ASN A 12 4.72 17.49 7.34
CA ASN A 12 5.83 18.28 6.80
C ASN A 12 5.55 19.80 6.84
N PRO A 13 6.32 20.60 7.61
CA PRO A 13 6.05 22.02 7.78
C PRO A 13 6.04 22.85 6.50
N GLU A 14 6.84 22.48 5.51
CA GLU A 14 6.91 23.19 4.23
C GLU A 14 5.62 22.96 3.42
N ILE A 15 5.23 21.69 3.25
CA ILE A 15 3.99 21.32 2.54
C ILE A 15 2.78 21.94 3.24
N MET A 16 2.73 21.89 4.58
CA MET A 16 1.63 22.45 5.35
C MET A 16 1.47 23.96 5.15
N ARG A 17 2.57 24.72 5.01
CA ARG A 17 2.52 26.16 4.69
C ARG A 17 2.09 26.41 3.24
N LEU A 18 2.58 25.62 2.29
CA LEU A 18 2.23 25.75 0.88
C LEU A 18 0.74 25.47 0.60
N LEU A 19 0.12 24.59 1.41
CA LEU A 19 -1.30 24.29 1.30
C LEU A 19 -2.20 25.36 1.95
N ALA A 20 -1.65 26.34 2.66
CA ALA A 20 -2.43 27.40 3.28
C ALA A 20 -3.19 28.23 2.22
N GLY A 21 -4.50 28.39 2.38
CA GLY A 21 -5.35 29.14 1.45
C GLY A 21 -5.66 28.43 0.12
N SER A 22 -5.11 27.22 -0.12
CA SER A 22 -5.33 26.45 -1.36
C SER A 22 -6.75 25.89 -1.53
N LYS A 23 -7.55 25.89 -0.45
CA LYS A 23 -8.87 25.24 -0.35
C LYS A 23 -8.86 23.71 -0.51
N ILE A 24 -7.69 23.09 -0.53
CA ILE A 24 -7.53 21.63 -0.52
C ILE A 24 -7.69 21.12 0.92
N TYR A 25 -8.52 20.10 1.13
CA TYR A 25 -8.63 19.43 2.42
C TYR A 25 -7.39 18.58 2.71
N VAL A 26 -6.83 18.72 3.90
CA VAL A 26 -5.60 18.02 4.28
C VAL A 26 -5.90 16.93 5.30
N THR A 27 -5.37 15.74 5.03
CA THR A 27 -5.22 14.66 6.01
C THR A 27 -3.75 14.58 6.39
N VAL A 28 -3.45 14.63 7.69
CA VAL A 28 -2.08 14.45 8.20
C VAL A 28 -1.99 13.17 9.01
N MET A 29 -0.87 12.47 8.87
CA MET A 29 -0.60 11.26 9.64
C MET A 29 0.28 11.54 10.86
N VAL A 30 0.02 10.79 11.93
CA VAL A 30 0.94 10.63 13.06
C VAL A 30 1.90 9.51 12.71
N PRO A 31 3.23 9.74 12.70
CA PRO A 31 4.19 8.67 12.49
C PRO A 31 4.06 7.56 13.52
N ASN A 32 4.26 6.30 13.11
CA ASN A 32 4.08 5.12 13.95
C ASN A 32 4.87 5.22 15.27
N GLN A 33 6.13 5.66 15.20
CA GLN A 33 7.01 5.80 16.36
C GLN A 33 6.54 6.80 17.44
N GLU A 34 5.59 7.68 17.11
CA GLU A 34 5.10 8.69 18.06
C GLU A 34 3.87 8.24 18.85
N ILE A 35 3.20 7.16 18.44
CA ILE A 35 1.92 6.71 19.02
C ILE A 35 2.03 6.46 20.52
N ILE A 36 3.06 5.73 20.96
CA ILE A 36 3.27 5.41 22.37
C ILE A 36 3.53 6.68 23.18
N ASN A 37 4.32 7.63 22.66
CA ASN A 37 4.61 8.88 23.35
C ASN A 37 3.37 9.78 23.44
N ILE A 38 2.54 9.82 22.39
CA ILE A 38 1.27 10.54 22.41
C ILE A 38 0.33 9.95 23.45
N ASP A 39 0.20 8.62 23.51
CA ASP A 39 -0.62 7.98 24.53
C ASP A 39 -0.08 8.24 25.94
N THR A 40 1.19 7.95 26.21
CA THR A 40 1.73 7.91 27.57
C THR A 40 2.11 9.29 28.13
N ASN A 41 2.36 10.29 27.29
CA ASN A 41 2.81 11.62 27.71
C ASN A 41 1.86 12.73 27.24
N HIS A 42 1.09 13.30 28.19
CA HIS A 42 0.12 14.36 27.88
C HIS A 42 0.78 15.61 27.29
N SER A 43 1.90 16.06 27.86
CA SER A 43 2.62 17.25 27.37
C SER A 43 3.15 17.05 25.96
N PHE A 44 3.62 15.83 25.64
CA PHE A 44 4.03 15.47 24.29
C PHE A 44 2.84 15.53 23.32
N ALA A 45 1.70 14.94 23.67
CA ALA A 45 0.50 14.97 22.83
C ALA A 45 -0.01 16.41 22.58
N VAL A 46 0.00 17.26 23.61
CA VAL A 46 -0.36 18.68 23.47
C VAL A 46 0.60 19.38 22.51
N LYS A 47 1.91 19.18 22.69
CA LYS A 47 2.93 19.75 21.81
C LYS A 47 2.78 19.26 20.37
N TRP A 48 2.52 17.98 20.16
CA TRP A 48 2.30 17.42 18.83
C TRP A 48 1.12 18.10 18.12
N VAL A 49 -0.03 18.25 18.81
CA VAL A 49 -1.19 18.93 18.23
C VAL A 49 -0.91 20.42 18.00
N GLN A 50 -0.17 21.09 18.89
CA GLN A 50 0.23 22.48 18.71
C GLN A 50 1.08 22.66 17.45
N ASP A 51 2.15 21.88 17.34
CA ASP A 51 3.17 22.04 16.30
C ASP A 51 2.66 21.58 14.92
N ASN A 52 1.85 20.53 14.87
CA ASN A 52 1.45 19.86 13.62
C ASN A 52 0.04 20.20 13.15
N VAL A 53 -0.81 20.73 14.02
CA VAL A 53 -2.22 21.05 13.69
C VAL A 53 -2.52 22.52 13.93
N LEU A 54 -2.37 23.02 15.17
CA LEU A 54 -2.77 24.37 15.53
C LEU A 54 -1.91 25.46 14.87
N ALA A 55 -0.64 25.15 14.58
CA ALA A 55 0.26 26.06 13.88
C ALA A 55 -0.20 26.39 12.44
N TYR A 56 -1.00 25.52 11.82
CA TYR A 56 -1.41 25.64 10.41
C TYR A 56 -2.93 25.82 10.24
N TYR A 57 -3.74 25.27 11.15
CA TYR A 57 -5.19 25.38 11.10
C TYR A 57 -5.67 26.75 11.62
N PRO A 58 -6.63 27.43 10.95
CA PRO A 58 -7.44 26.97 9.83
C PRO A 58 -6.94 27.37 8.44
N ALA A 59 -5.79 28.05 8.33
CA ALA A 59 -5.26 28.50 7.03
C ALA A 59 -5.02 27.32 6.09
N THR A 60 -4.49 26.23 6.62
CA THR A 60 -4.44 24.91 5.99
C THR A 60 -5.65 24.11 6.44
N MET A 61 -6.47 23.63 5.50
CA MET A 61 -7.78 23.02 5.80
C MET A 61 -7.66 21.57 6.27
N ILE A 62 -7.04 21.35 7.43
CA ILE A 62 -6.92 20.03 8.05
C ILE A 62 -8.33 19.51 8.37
N ARG A 63 -8.67 18.32 7.87
CA ARG A 63 -9.97 17.65 8.09
C ARG A 63 -9.83 16.29 8.78
N PHE A 64 -8.69 15.63 8.60
CA PHE A 64 -8.46 14.31 9.14
C PHE A 64 -7.08 14.23 9.79
N ILE A 65 -7.00 13.52 10.90
CA ILE A 65 -5.75 13.06 11.51
C ILE A 65 -5.80 11.54 11.54
N MET A 66 -4.84 10.92 10.88
CA MET A 66 -4.67 9.47 10.80
C MET A 66 -3.54 9.05 11.74
N VAL A 67 -3.86 8.33 12.82
CA VAL A 67 -2.89 7.94 13.84
C VAL A 67 -2.21 6.65 13.43
N GLY A 68 -0.96 6.75 12.95
CA GLY A 68 -0.21 5.63 12.40
C GLY A 68 -0.57 5.28 10.95
N ASN A 69 0.16 4.29 10.42
CA ASN A 69 -0.10 3.62 9.15
C ASN A 69 -0.08 2.11 9.36
N GLU A 70 -1.18 1.43 8.97
CA GLU A 70 -1.28 -0.04 8.98
C GLU A 70 -0.81 -0.69 10.29
N ILE A 71 -1.06 -0.02 11.42
CA ILE A 71 -0.52 -0.39 12.73
C ILE A 71 -0.88 -1.81 13.15
N LEU A 72 -1.98 -2.35 12.64
CA LEU A 72 -2.49 -3.66 13.01
C LEU A 72 -2.21 -4.72 11.96
N SER A 73 -1.31 -4.46 11.00
CA SER A 73 -0.87 -5.49 10.07
C SER A 73 0.05 -6.50 10.74
N HIS A 74 0.27 -7.65 10.12
CA HIS A 74 1.08 -8.72 10.72
C HIS A 74 2.53 -8.25 10.93
N HIS A 75 2.86 -7.89 12.17
CA HIS A 75 4.21 -7.47 12.54
C HIS A 75 5.07 -8.64 13.00
N ARG A 76 6.39 -8.48 12.78
CA ARG A 76 7.37 -9.56 12.87
C ARG A 76 7.88 -9.80 14.30
N SER A 77 7.56 -8.93 15.25
CA SER A 77 8.05 -9.03 16.64
C SER A 77 6.97 -8.74 17.70
N ALA A 78 7.19 -9.25 18.91
CA ALA A 78 6.35 -8.96 20.06
C ALA A 78 6.43 -7.49 20.51
N GLU A 79 7.53 -6.82 20.21
CA GLU A 79 7.73 -5.39 20.46
C GLU A 79 6.84 -4.55 19.53
N ASP A 80 6.78 -4.92 18.24
CA ASP A 80 5.87 -4.26 17.30
C ASP A 80 4.41 -4.40 17.72
N MET A 81 4.01 -5.53 18.31
CA MET A 81 2.63 -5.72 18.80
C MET A 81 2.31 -4.87 20.04
N GLN A 82 3.29 -4.28 20.74
CA GLN A 82 3.02 -3.42 21.90
C GLN A 82 2.26 -2.15 21.50
N ILE A 83 2.58 -1.59 20.33
CA ILE A 83 1.99 -0.33 19.83
C ILE A 83 0.47 -0.44 19.63
N TRP A 84 -0.06 -1.65 19.38
CA TRP A 84 -1.48 -1.90 19.15
C TRP A 84 -2.35 -1.44 20.32
N ASN A 85 -1.85 -1.64 21.55
CA ASN A 85 -2.56 -1.25 22.77
C ASN A 85 -2.55 0.27 23.01
N HIS A 86 -1.63 1.00 22.37
CA HIS A 86 -1.49 2.46 22.50
C HIS A 86 -2.24 3.23 21.39
N LEU A 87 -2.65 2.56 20.32
CA LEU A 87 -3.30 3.16 19.16
C LEU A 87 -4.58 3.94 19.52
N VAL A 88 -5.58 3.25 20.06
CA VAL A 88 -6.88 3.87 20.38
C VAL A 88 -6.77 4.90 21.53
N PRO A 89 -5.99 4.65 22.61
CA PRO A 89 -5.70 5.67 23.61
C PRO A 89 -5.06 6.96 23.05
N ALA A 90 -4.08 6.85 22.15
CA ALA A 90 -3.50 8.01 21.46
C ALA A 90 -4.55 8.80 20.65
N MET A 91 -5.43 8.08 19.93
CA MET A 91 -6.55 8.68 19.18
C MET A 91 -7.51 9.47 20.10
N TYR A 92 -7.87 8.91 21.26
CA TYR A 92 -8.66 9.62 22.27
C TYR A 92 -7.95 10.86 22.77
N LYS A 93 -6.64 10.79 23.04
CA LYS A 93 -5.86 11.91 23.57
C LYS A 93 -5.79 13.06 22.57
N ILE A 94 -5.50 12.79 21.29
CA ILE A 94 -5.55 13.79 20.22
C ILE A 94 -6.96 14.39 20.11
N LYS A 95 -8.02 13.55 20.09
CA LYS A 95 -9.39 14.05 19.95
C LYS A 95 -9.81 14.95 21.11
N ASN A 96 -9.39 14.63 22.33
CA ASN A 96 -9.67 15.45 23.51
C ASN A 96 -8.94 16.79 23.47
N ILE A 97 -7.68 16.83 23.02
CA ILE A 97 -6.93 18.08 22.86
C ILE A 97 -7.58 18.96 21.78
N LEU A 98 -7.99 18.39 20.65
CA LEU A 98 -8.75 19.14 19.63
C LEU A 98 -10.04 19.73 20.21
N LYS A 99 -10.80 18.94 20.97
CA LYS A 99 -12.03 19.41 21.62
C LYS A 99 -11.77 20.55 22.61
N ALA A 100 -10.69 20.46 23.40
CA ALA A 100 -10.27 21.51 24.34
C ALA A 100 -9.90 22.82 23.63
N ASN A 101 -9.43 22.74 22.38
CA ASN A 101 -9.18 23.89 21.51
C ASN A 101 -10.40 24.28 20.64
N SER A 102 -11.60 23.83 21.02
CA SER A 102 -12.86 24.10 20.28
C SER A 102 -12.89 23.60 18.84
N ILE A 103 -12.02 22.65 18.47
CA ILE A 103 -11.97 22.05 17.13
C ILE A 103 -12.79 20.75 17.10
N GLN A 104 -13.95 20.80 16.43
CA GLN A 104 -14.87 19.65 16.34
C GLN A 104 -14.91 19.01 14.95
N ASN A 105 -14.53 19.76 13.91
CA ASN A 105 -14.63 19.40 12.51
C ASN A 105 -13.43 18.57 11.98
N ILE A 106 -12.38 18.36 12.79
CA ILE A 106 -11.31 17.42 12.48
C ILE A 106 -11.70 16.02 13.00
N LYS A 107 -11.71 15.05 12.08
CA LYS A 107 -11.95 13.63 12.37
C LYS A 107 -10.61 12.94 12.64
N VAL A 108 -10.62 12.02 13.60
CA VAL A 108 -9.44 11.25 13.98
C VAL A 108 -9.73 9.78 13.66
N GLY A 109 -8.76 9.06 13.11
CA GLY A 109 -8.87 7.65 12.76
C GLY A 109 -7.51 7.01 12.64
N THR A 110 -7.45 5.81 12.10
CA THR A 110 -6.22 5.10 11.73
C THR A 110 -6.51 4.37 10.42
N PRO A 111 -5.65 4.48 9.39
CA PRO A 111 -5.72 3.65 8.21
C PRO A 111 -5.29 2.23 8.61
N LEU A 112 -5.94 1.24 8.00
CA LEU A 112 -5.73 -0.18 8.26
C LEU A 112 -5.63 -0.90 6.92
N ALA A 113 -4.68 -1.83 6.79
CA ALA A 113 -4.63 -2.72 5.64
C ALA A 113 -5.79 -3.73 5.70
N MET A 114 -6.11 -4.33 4.55
CA MET A 114 -7.10 -5.42 4.47
C MET A 114 -6.71 -6.67 5.28
N ASP A 115 -5.44 -6.81 5.66
CA ASP A 115 -4.96 -7.95 6.45
C ASP A 115 -5.49 -7.96 7.90
N VAL A 116 -6.20 -6.91 8.35
CA VAL A 116 -6.96 -6.93 9.61
C VAL A 116 -8.12 -7.92 9.59
N LEU A 117 -8.51 -8.42 8.43
CA LEU A 117 -9.48 -9.51 8.26
C LEU A 117 -8.77 -10.86 8.19
N GLN A 118 -9.35 -11.87 8.84
CA GLN A 118 -8.88 -13.27 8.71
C GLN A 118 -9.60 -14.02 7.61
N THR A 119 -10.90 -13.76 7.47
CA THR A 119 -11.74 -14.30 6.40
C THR A 119 -12.22 -13.13 5.56
N THR A 120 -12.08 -13.23 4.25
CA THR A 120 -12.47 -12.16 3.29
C THR A 120 -13.38 -12.66 2.17
N SER A 121 -13.57 -13.97 2.01
CA SER A 121 -14.47 -14.54 1.02
C SER A 121 -15.22 -15.76 1.60
N PRO A 122 -16.56 -15.85 1.42
CA PRO A 122 -17.42 -14.78 0.89
C PRO A 122 -17.47 -13.56 1.84
N PRO A 123 -17.71 -12.32 1.36
CA PRO A 123 -17.78 -11.12 2.20
C PRO A 123 -18.66 -11.26 3.45
N SER A 124 -19.82 -11.90 3.34
CA SER A 124 -20.74 -12.12 4.47
C SER A 124 -20.13 -12.94 5.61
N ASN A 125 -19.14 -13.79 5.30
CA ASN A 125 -18.42 -14.57 6.29
C ASN A 125 -17.20 -13.83 6.87
N ALA A 126 -16.90 -12.62 6.41
CA ALA A 126 -15.72 -11.90 6.85
C ALA A 126 -15.72 -11.58 8.36
N THR A 127 -14.55 -11.70 8.97
CA THR A 127 -14.30 -11.43 10.39
C THR A 127 -12.93 -10.78 10.56
N PHE A 128 -12.80 -9.88 11.52
CA PHE A 128 -11.48 -9.43 11.95
C PHE A 128 -10.64 -10.60 12.47
N ARG A 129 -9.32 -10.50 12.34
CA ARG A 129 -8.41 -11.52 12.89
C ARG A 129 -8.58 -11.68 14.40
N SER A 130 -8.46 -12.91 14.87
CA SER A 130 -8.74 -13.27 16.27
C SER A 130 -7.84 -12.58 17.29
N ASP A 131 -6.61 -12.21 16.91
CA ASP A 131 -5.63 -11.49 17.72
C ASP A 131 -6.05 -10.04 18.04
N ILE A 132 -6.86 -9.42 17.16
CA ILE A 132 -7.34 -8.03 17.31
C ILE A 132 -8.86 -7.92 17.52
N ALA A 133 -9.64 -8.95 17.16
CA ALA A 133 -11.10 -8.90 17.13
C ALA A 133 -11.75 -8.65 18.50
N LEU A 134 -11.12 -9.12 19.58
CA LEU A 134 -11.63 -8.99 20.95
C LEU A 134 -10.84 -7.99 21.81
N THR A 135 -9.78 -7.40 21.26
CA THR A 135 -8.85 -6.53 21.99
C THR A 135 -8.91 -5.10 21.45
N VAL A 136 -8.32 -4.86 20.28
CA VAL A 136 -8.16 -3.53 19.69
C VAL A 136 -9.40 -3.11 18.91
N MET A 137 -10.00 -4.02 18.13
CA MET A 137 -11.14 -3.69 17.26
C MET A 137 -12.36 -3.14 18.02
N PRO A 138 -12.80 -3.75 19.13
CA PRO A 138 -13.95 -3.21 19.86
C PRO A 138 -13.72 -1.78 20.35
N GLN A 139 -12.49 -1.45 20.79
CA GLN A 139 -12.12 -0.11 21.24
C GLN A 139 -12.09 0.88 20.08
N LEU A 140 -11.50 0.48 18.96
CA LEU A 140 -11.43 1.30 17.75
C LEU A 140 -12.84 1.60 17.22
N LEU A 141 -13.68 0.58 17.02
CA LEU A 141 -15.03 0.77 16.51
C LEU A 141 -15.88 1.63 17.46
N LYS A 142 -15.74 1.44 18.78
CA LYS A 142 -16.39 2.30 19.78
C LYS A 142 -15.96 3.77 19.64
N PHE A 143 -14.66 4.02 19.47
CA PHE A 143 -14.13 5.37 19.26
C PHE A 143 -14.68 5.99 17.96
N LEU A 144 -14.62 5.26 16.85
CA LEU A 144 -15.06 5.75 15.54
C LEU A 144 -16.55 6.07 15.54
N ASN A 145 -17.37 5.19 16.13
CA ASN A 145 -18.82 5.41 16.26
C ASN A 145 -19.12 6.64 17.14
N GLY A 146 -18.50 6.72 18.33
CA GLY A 146 -18.72 7.82 19.28
C GLY A 146 -18.26 9.19 18.77
N THR A 147 -17.27 9.23 17.88
CA THR A 147 -16.73 10.47 17.28
C THR A 147 -17.32 10.77 15.89
N LYS A 148 -18.20 9.89 15.38
CA LYS A 148 -18.72 9.92 14.01
C LYS A 148 -17.59 10.03 12.98
N SER A 149 -16.49 9.32 13.22
CA SER A 149 -15.36 9.22 12.31
C SER A 149 -15.62 8.14 11.25
N TYR A 150 -14.59 7.68 10.57
CA TYR A 150 -14.66 6.66 9.52
C TYR A 150 -13.78 5.47 9.88
N PHE A 151 -14.15 4.30 9.36
CA PHE A 151 -13.22 3.20 9.25
C PHE A 151 -12.35 3.45 8.02
N PHE A 152 -11.09 3.84 8.24
CA PHE A 152 -10.14 4.10 7.16
C PHE A 152 -9.46 2.78 6.77
N ILE A 153 -9.57 2.41 5.50
CA ILE A 153 -9.07 1.15 4.99
C ILE A 153 -8.24 1.37 3.72
N ASP A 154 -7.07 0.73 3.68
CA ASP A 154 -6.21 0.65 2.51
C ASP A 154 -6.61 -0.61 1.73
N ALA A 155 -7.26 -0.42 0.59
CA ALA A 155 -7.96 -1.48 -0.14
C ALA A 155 -7.45 -1.56 -1.58
N TYR A 156 -6.60 -2.55 -1.85
CA TYR A 156 -5.92 -2.73 -3.13
C TYR A 156 -6.33 -4.04 -3.81
N PRO A 157 -7.24 -4.01 -4.79
CA PRO A 157 -7.57 -5.18 -5.62
C PRO A 157 -6.38 -5.79 -6.36
N TYR A 158 -5.31 -5.02 -6.58
CA TYR A 158 -4.07 -5.50 -7.17
C TYR A 158 -3.49 -6.71 -6.43
N PHE A 159 -3.30 -6.63 -5.11
CA PHE A 159 -2.61 -7.66 -4.33
C PHE A 159 -3.28 -9.05 -4.35
N PRO A 160 -4.59 -9.20 -4.07
CA PRO A 160 -5.23 -10.52 -4.15
C PRO A 160 -5.26 -11.06 -5.59
N TRP A 161 -5.35 -10.18 -6.60
CA TRP A 161 -5.26 -10.61 -8.01
C TRP A 161 -3.85 -11.07 -8.39
N SER A 162 -2.81 -10.29 -8.08
CA SER A 162 -1.41 -10.60 -8.43
C SER A 162 -0.84 -11.79 -7.67
N ALA A 163 -1.40 -12.12 -6.49
CA ALA A 163 -1.11 -13.35 -5.78
C ALA A 163 -1.71 -14.61 -6.45
N ASN A 164 -2.74 -14.46 -7.28
CA ASN A 164 -3.42 -15.58 -7.96
C ASN A 164 -3.86 -15.24 -9.39
N PRO A 165 -2.96 -14.76 -10.27
CA PRO A 165 -3.31 -14.18 -11.58
C PRO A 165 -3.80 -15.24 -12.57
N THR A 166 -3.60 -16.52 -12.26
CA THR A 166 -4.08 -17.64 -13.09
C THR A 166 -5.58 -17.89 -12.90
N ASN A 167 -6.10 -17.70 -11.68
CA ASN A 167 -7.49 -18.04 -11.36
C ASN A 167 -8.35 -16.81 -11.05
N ALA A 168 -7.76 -15.74 -10.54
CA ALA A 168 -8.46 -14.49 -10.28
C ALA A 168 -8.66 -13.71 -11.59
N SER A 169 -9.89 -13.23 -11.81
CA SER A 169 -10.22 -12.44 -13.00
C SER A 169 -9.61 -11.04 -12.92
N LEU A 170 -8.69 -10.72 -13.84
CA LEU A 170 -8.14 -9.37 -13.96
C LEU A 170 -9.24 -8.36 -14.27
N ASP A 171 -10.19 -8.70 -15.14
CA ASP A 171 -11.31 -7.80 -15.46
C ASP A 171 -12.19 -7.52 -14.23
N TYR A 172 -12.33 -8.46 -13.29
CA TYR A 172 -13.06 -8.22 -12.03
C TYR A 172 -12.30 -7.27 -11.09
N ALA A 173 -10.97 -7.38 -11.03
CA ALA A 173 -10.13 -6.45 -10.27
C ALA A 173 -10.10 -5.04 -10.90
N LEU A 174 -10.26 -4.96 -12.23
CA LEU A 174 -10.24 -3.72 -13.01
C LEU A 174 -11.62 -3.09 -13.26
N PHE A 175 -12.70 -3.54 -12.61
CA PHE A 175 -14.08 -3.06 -12.85
C PHE A 175 -14.62 -3.27 -14.28
N LYS A 176 -14.06 -4.22 -15.02
CA LYS A 176 -14.43 -4.54 -16.41
C LYS A 176 -15.24 -5.84 -16.57
N SER A 177 -15.37 -6.61 -15.49
CA SER A 177 -16.02 -7.92 -15.52
C SER A 177 -17.46 -7.83 -16.04
N GLN A 178 -17.80 -8.74 -16.95
CA GLN A 178 -19.18 -8.99 -17.40
C GLN A 178 -19.85 -10.10 -16.59
N THR A 179 -19.08 -10.79 -15.75
CA THR A 179 -19.56 -11.83 -14.85
C THR A 179 -19.73 -11.27 -13.45
N ASN A 180 -20.82 -11.66 -12.80
CA ASN A 180 -21.13 -11.27 -11.44
C ASN A 180 -20.73 -12.39 -10.47
N TYR A 181 -20.29 -12.01 -9.28
CA TYR A 181 -20.15 -12.90 -8.14
C TYR A 181 -21.33 -12.70 -7.19
N THR A 182 -22.04 -13.77 -6.84
CA THR A 182 -23.10 -13.72 -5.83
C THR A 182 -22.58 -14.30 -4.52
N ASP A 183 -22.55 -13.48 -3.47
CA ASP A 183 -22.18 -13.92 -2.14
C ASP A 183 -23.26 -14.88 -1.59
N PRO A 184 -22.90 -16.14 -1.25
CA PRO A 184 -23.87 -17.16 -0.88
C PRO A 184 -24.54 -16.93 0.48
N GLY A 185 -23.92 -16.13 1.37
CA GLY A 185 -24.47 -15.88 2.71
C GLY A 185 -25.45 -14.71 2.76
N SER A 186 -25.18 -13.66 2.00
CA SER A 186 -25.97 -12.43 1.96
C SER A 186 -26.87 -12.30 0.73
N GLY A 187 -26.58 -13.04 -0.35
CA GLY A 187 -27.24 -12.88 -1.65
C GLY A 187 -26.84 -11.62 -2.41
N LEU A 188 -25.90 -10.83 -1.89
CA LEU A 188 -25.40 -9.63 -2.56
C LEU A 188 -24.61 -10.00 -3.81
N VAL A 189 -24.78 -9.18 -4.85
CA VAL A 189 -24.15 -9.38 -6.14
C VAL A 189 -23.05 -8.34 -6.33
N TYR A 190 -21.83 -8.81 -6.56
CA TYR A 190 -20.64 -8.02 -6.77
C TYR A 190 -20.20 -8.08 -8.23
N THR A 191 -19.83 -6.92 -8.76
CA THR A 191 -19.36 -6.76 -10.16
C THR A 191 -17.87 -6.42 -10.23
N ASN A 192 -17.24 -6.16 -9.09
CA ASN A 192 -15.83 -5.82 -8.99
C ASN A 192 -15.26 -6.22 -7.61
N GLN A 193 -13.95 -6.47 -7.59
CA GLN A 193 -13.21 -6.93 -6.40
C GLN A 193 -13.20 -5.88 -5.27
N LEU A 194 -13.18 -4.58 -5.60
CA LEU A 194 -13.13 -3.53 -4.57
C LEU A 194 -14.39 -3.54 -3.71
N ASP A 195 -15.57 -3.65 -4.30
CA ASP A 195 -16.83 -3.73 -3.55
C ASP A 195 -16.86 -4.95 -2.64
N GLU A 196 -16.36 -6.10 -3.11
CA GLU A 196 -16.25 -7.33 -2.32
C GLU A 196 -15.35 -7.13 -1.09
N MET A 197 -14.22 -6.48 -1.27
CA MET A 197 -13.28 -6.15 -0.19
C MET A 197 -13.90 -5.18 0.83
N LEU A 198 -14.57 -4.12 0.36
CA LEU A 198 -15.18 -3.12 1.24
C LEU A 198 -16.35 -3.71 2.05
N ASP A 199 -17.20 -4.52 1.41
CA ASP A 199 -18.32 -5.16 2.11
C ASP A 199 -17.84 -6.22 3.11
N SER A 200 -16.71 -6.89 2.85
CA SER A 200 -16.07 -7.76 3.84
C SER A 200 -15.76 -7.02 5.15
N VAL A 201 -15.24 -5.79 5.07
CA VAL A 201 -15.01 -4.95 6.25
C VAL A 201 -16.33 -4.59 6.94
N LEU A 202 -17.37 -4.24 6.17
CA LEU A 202 -18.69 -3.90 6.71
C LEU A 202 -19.34 -5.08 7.45
N PHE A 203 -19.25 -6.29 6.91
CA PHE A 203 -19.75 -7.50 7.57
C PHE A 203 -18.96 -7.81 8.85
N ALA A 204 -17.64 -7.66 8.84
CA ALA A 204 -16.81 -7.82 10.03
C ALA A 204 -17.17 -6.81 11.13
N MET A 205 -17.36 -5.53 10.79
CA MET A 205 -17.82 -4.50 11.74
C MET A 205 -19.22 -4.78 12.27
N THR A 206 -20.12 -5.28 11.41
CA THR A 206 -21.50 -5.64 11.80
C THR A 206 -21.51 -6.76 12.83
N LYS A 207 -20.66 -7.78 12.69
CA LYS A 207 -20.51 -8.87 13.68
C LYS A 207 -20.01 -8.40 15.04
N LEU A 208 -19.27 -7.29 15.09
CA LEU A 208 -18.87 -6.63 16.34
C LEU A 208 -19.89 -5.59 16.84
N GLY A 209 -21.06 -5.48 16.21
CA GLY A 209 -22.15 -4.60 16.64
C GLY A 209 -22.07 -3.16 16.14
N TYR A 210 -21.29 -2.88 15.09
CA TYR A 210 -21.10 -1.53 14.54
C TYR A 210 -21.45 -1.43 13.04
N PRO A 211 -22.72 -1.68 12.64
CA PRO A 211 -23.11 -1.65 11.23
C PRO A 211 -23.01 -0.25 10.61
N ASP A 212 -23.16 0.82 11.38
CA ASP A 212 -23.34 2.18 10.84
C ASP A 212 -22.05 2.99 10.66
N ILE A 213 -20.89 2.40 10.98
CA ILE A 213 -19.60 3.08 10.76
C ILE A 213 -19.35 3.18 9.25
N ARG A 214 -19.11 4.41 8.78
CA ARG A 214 -18.85 4.70 7.37
C ARG A 214 -17.43 4.34 6.99
N LEU A 215 -17.25 3.83 5.77
CA LEU A 215 -15.94 3.57 5.20
C LEU A 215 -15.30 4.84 4.64
N PHE A 216 -13.98 4.86 4.66
CA PHE A 216 -13.13 5.79 3.93
C PHE A 216 -11.99 4.96 3.33
N ILE A 217 -11.79 5.00 2.02
CA ILE A 217 -10.65 4.34 1.39
C ILE A 217 -9.44 5.25 1.55
N SER A 218 -8.57 4.94 2.52
CA SER A 218 -7.40 5.76 2.82
C SER A 218 -6.30 5.60 1.79
N GLU A 219 -6.28 4.47 1.09
CA GLU A 219 -5.44 4.22 -0.07
C GLU A 219 -6.05 3.15 -0.98
N THR A 220 -5.86 3.32 -2.27
CA THR A 220 -6.12 2.30 -3.30
C THR A 220 -5.45 2.74 -4.60
N GLY A 221 -5.06 1.80 -5.44
CA GLY A 221 -4.37 2.13 -6.69
C GLY A 221 -4.01 0.86 -7.46
N TRP A 222 -3.17 1.03 -8.47
CA TRP A 222 -2.62 -0.07 -9.25
C TRP A 222 -1.26 0.36 -9.83
N PRO A 223 -0.20 -0.46 -9.69
CA PRO A 223 1.14 -0.06 -10.12
C PRO A 223 1.27 -0.10 -11.65
N HIS A 224 2.01 0.86 -12.22
CA HIS A 224 2.20 1.00 -13.66
C HIS A 224 3.45 0.29 -14.19
N GLU A 225 4.32 -0.19 -13.30
CA GLU A 225 5.51 -0.98 -13.62
C GLU A 225 5.93 -1.82 -12.40
N GLY A 226 6.73 -2.88 -12.61
CA GLY A 226 7.19 -3.78 -11.57
C GLY A 226 8.27 -4.74 -12.04
N ASP A 227 8.72 -5.58 -11.13
CA ASP A 227 9.66 -6.67 -11.38
C ASP A 227 9.02 -7.80 -12.21
N LEU A 228 9.83 -8.73 -12.73
CA LEU A 228 9.35 -9.82 -13.58
C LEU A 228 8.40 -10.78 -12.84
N ASP A 229 8.50 -10.88 -11.51
CA ASP A 229 7.63 -11.69 -10.67
C ASP A 229 6.38 -10.95 -10.16
N GLU A 230 6.12 -9.75 -10.67
CA GLU A 230 4.98 -8.90 -10.30
C GLU A 230 4.00 -8.71 -11.47
N PRO A 231 3.12 -9.69 -11.72
CA PRO A 231 2.23 -9.65 -12.86
C PRO A 231 1.27 -8.47 -12.81
N GLY A 232 0.85 -8.02 -13.99
CA GLY A 232 -0.14 -6.97 -14.24
C GLY A 232 0.22 -5.56 -13.80
N ALA A 233 1.43 -5.34 -13.30
CA ALA A 233 1.98 -4.00 -13.14
C ALA A 233 2.38 -3.43 -14.51
N ASN A 234 1.50 -2.65 -15.11
CA ASN A 234 1.70 -2.01 -16.41
C ASN A 234 0.80 -0.77 -16.53
N ILE A 235 1.20 0.18 -17.38
CA ILE A 235 0.48 1.45 -17.63
C ILE A 235 -1.00 1.22 -18.01
N TYR A 236 -1.30 0.21 -18.82
CA TYR A 236 -2.68 -0.08 -19.24
C TYR A 236 -3.58 -0.39 -18.04
N ASN A 237 -3.21 -1.37 -17.22
CA ASN A 237 -3.99 -1.78 -16.06
C ASN A 237 -4.08 -0.66 -15.02
N ALA A 238 -2.99 0.07 -14.79
CA ALA A 238 -2.95 1.20 -13.89
C ALA A 238 -3.93 2.31 -14.29
N ALA A 239 -3.94 2.67 -15.58
CA ALA A 239 -4.87 3.64 -16.13
C ALA A 239 -6.33 3.17 -16.03
N ILE A 240 -6.60 1.92 -16.41
CA ILE A 240 -7.95 1.34 -16.37
C ILE A 240 -8.49 1.30 -14.93
N TYR A 241 -7.70 0.80 -13.98
CA TYR A 241 -8.11 0.74 -12.57
C TYR A 241 -8.48 2.11 -12.04
N ASN A 242 -7.57 3.08 -12.15
CA ASN A 242 -7.75 4.41 -11.58
C ASN A 242 -8.87 5.20 -12.28
N ARG A 243 -9.01 5.11 -13.61
CA ARG A 243 -10.13 5.74 -14.32
C ARG A 243 -11.48 5.15 -13.91
N ASN A 244 -11.57 3.84 -13.75
CA ASN A 244 -12.81 3.16 -13.33
C ASN A 244 -13.16 3.47 -11.87
N LEU A 245 -12.16 3.48 -11.00
CA LEU A 245 -12.30 3.90 -9.62
C LEU A 245 -12.87 5.32 -9.54
N VAL A 246 -12.28 6.28 -10.26
CA VAL A 246 -12.76 7.67 -10.29
C VAL A 246 -14.21 7.73 -10.77
N ARG A 247 -14.54 7.08 -11.89
CA ARG A 247 -15.92 7.02 -12.39
C ARG A 247 -16.91 6.49 -11.36
N LYS A 248 -16.53 5.44 -10.62
CA LYS A 248 -17.37 4.85 -9.56
C LYS A 248 -17.56 5.81 -8.38
N ILE A 249 -16.47 6.38 -7.84
CA ILE A 249 -16.50 7.17 -6.61
C ILE A 249 -17.04 8.59 -6.82
N THR A 250 -17.00 9.13 -8.04
CA THR A 250 -17.56 10.44 -8.40
C THR A 250 -18.96 10.39 -9.03
N ALA A 251 -19.52 9.18 -9.20
CA ALA A 251 -20.83 8.99 -9.80
C ALA A 251 -21.92 9.82 -9.11
N LYS A 252 -22.86 10.33 -9.92
CA LYS A 252 -24.03 11.09 -9.46
C LYS A 252 -25.30 10.47 -10.07
N PRO A 253 -26.20 9.88 -9.25
CA PRO A 253 -26.12 9.72 -7.79
C PRO A 253 -24.96 8.78 -7.36
N PRO A 254 -24.51 8.84 -6.09
CA PRO A 254 -23.47 7.93 -5.59
C PRO A 254 -23.89 6.47 -5.74
N ILE A 255 -22.94 5.61 -6.12
CA ILE A 255 -23.22 4.17 -6.31
C ILE A 255 -23.12 3.42 -4.96
N GLY A 256 -22.07 3.67 -4.18
CA GLY A 256 -21.76 2.91 -2.97
C GLY A 256 -21.28 1.49 -3.27
N THR A 257 -21.53 0.57 -2.34
CA THR A 257 -21.29 -0.88 -2.47
C THR A 257 -22.63 -1.64 -2.44
N PRO A 258 -22.68 -2.94 -2.81
CA PRO A 258 -23.90 -3.75 -2.66
C PRO A 258 -24.50 -3.73 -1.24
N ALA A 259 -23.70 -3.77 -0.16
CA ALA A 259 -24.20 -3.70 1.22
C ALA A 259 -24.56 -2.27 1.70
N ARG A 260 -24.07 -1.24 0.99
CA ARG A 260 -24.30 0.19 1.29
C ARG A 260 -24.57 0.99 -0.01
N PRO A 261 -25.67 0.69 -0.72
CA PRO A 261 -25.98 1.37 -1.98
C PRO A 261 -26.28 2.86 -1.72
N GLY A 262 -25.85 3.73 -2.63
CA GLY A 262 -26.12 5.17 -2.52
C GLY A 262 -25.21 5.94 -1.54
N VAL A 263 -24.28 5.26 -0.87
CA VAL A 263 -23.40 5.89 0.13
C VAL A 263 -22.11 6.39 -0.52
N VAL A 264 -21.75 7.64 -0.22
CA VAL A 264 -20.45 8.21 -0.63
C VAL A 264 -19.34 7.59 0.22
N ILE A 265 -18.31 7.09 -0.46
CA ILE A 265 -17.10 6.55 0.16
C ILE A 265 -15.93 7.47 -0.24
N PRO A 266 -15.49 8.39 0.64
CA PRO A 266 -14.32 9.20 0.37
C PRO A 266 -13.11 8.30 0.11
N THR A 267 -12.30 8.67 -0.89
CA THR A 267 -11.26 7.81 -1.44
C THR A 267 -10.02 8.63 -1.76
N PHE A 268 -8.85 8.16 -1.30
CA PHE A 268 -7.55 8.61 -1.78
C PHE A 268 -6.98 7.59 -2.76
N ILE A 269 -6.50 8.07 -3.90
CA ILE A 269 -5.72 7.28 -4.85
C ILE A 269 -4.27 7.29 -4.37
N PHE A 270 -3.68 6.11 -4.23
CA PHE A 270 -2.27 5.93 -3.99
C PHE A 270 -1.57 5.65 -5.34
N SER A 271 -0.68 6.52 -5.81
CA SER A 271 -0.21 7.79 -5.21
C SER A 271 -0.06 8.91 -6.25
N LEU A 272 0.30 10.12 -5.82
CA LEU A 272 0.48 11.24 -6.75
C LEU A 272 1.72 11.07 -7.62
N TYR A 273 2.84 10.62 -7.04
CA TYR A 273 4.13 10.53 -7.70
C TYR A 273 4.72 9.12 -7.55
N ASP A 274 5.51 8.71 -8.54
CA ASP A 274 6.47 7.63 -8.37
C ASP A 274 7.50 8.00 -7.29
N GLU A 275 7.60 7.14 -6.28
CA GLU A 275 8.46 7.31 -5.11
C GLU A 275 9.69 6.40 -5.24
N ASN A 276 10.67 6.85 -6.02
CA ASN A 276 11.86 6.07 -6.41
C ASN A 276 12.76 5.60 -5.25
N GLN A 277 12.55 6.11 -4.03
CA GLN A 277 13.27 5.70 -2.82
C GLN A 277 12.54 4.64 -2.00
N LYS A 278 11.33 4.20 -2.41
CA LYS A 278 10.63 3.12 -1.72
C LYS A 278 11.38 1.80 -1.87
N ASP A 279 11.63 1.19 -0.71
CA ASP A 279 12.15 -0.18 -0.61
C ASP A 279 11.07 -1.21 -0.95
N GLY A 280 11.46 -2.48 -0.98
CA GLY A 280 10.56 -3.58 -1.27
C GLY A 280 10.49 -3.93 -2.76
N PRO A 281 9.38 -4.55 -3.20
CA PRO A 281 9.23 -5.04 -4.58
C PRO A 281 9.31 -3.95 -5.65
N GLY A 282 9.51 -4.34 -6.92
CA GLY A 282 9.45 -3.48 -8.11
C GLY A 282 8.33 -2.44 -8.09
N THR A 283 7.12 -2.92 -7.83
CA THR A 283 5.88 -2.15 -7.86
C THR A 283 5.86 -0.98 -6.89
N GLU A 284 6.51 -1.06 -5.73
CA GLU A 284 6.49 -0.02 -4.70
C GLU A 284 6.95 1.35 -5.20
N ARG A 285 7.76 1.39 -6.27
CA ARG A 285 8.27 2.63 -6.85
C ARG A 285 7.42 3.19 -7.99
N HIS A 286 6.31 2.52 -8.36
CA HIS A 286 5.56 2.75 -9.58
C HIS A 286 4.04 2.80 -9.36
N TRP A 287 3.58 3.37 -8.25
CA TRP A 287 2.15 3.59 -7.97
C TRP A 287 1.66 4.99 -8.40
N GLY A 288 2.56 5.84 -8.91
CA GLY A 288 2.26 7.23 -9.19
C GLY A 288 1.28 7.43 -10.34
N LEU A 289 0.42 8.45 -10.21
CA LEU A 289 -0.27 9.04 -11.35
C LEU A 289 0.69 9.88 -12.21
N LEU A 290 1.77 10.38 -11.60
CA LEU A 290 2.84 11.14 -12.22
C LEU A 290 4.19 10.44 -11.99
N HIS A 291 5.10 10.55 -12.95
CA HIS A 291 6.51 10.25 -12.74
C HIS A 291 7.14 11.25 -11.76
N SER A 292 8.33 10.93 -11.24
CA SER A 292 9.03 11.79 -10.27
C SER A 292 9.40 13.18 -10.81
N ASP A 293 9.42 13.37 -12.14
CA ASP A 293 9.63 14.67 -12.80
C ASP A 293 8.32 15.49 -12.98
N GLY A 294 7.18 14.92 -12.58
CA GLY A 294 5.85 15.52 -12.68
C GLY A 294 5.13 15.30 -14.01
N SER A 295 5.75 14.60 -14.97
CA SER A 295 5.05 14.18 -16.19
C SER A 295 4.01 13.10 -15.89
N PRO A 296 2.85 13.08 -16.58
CA PRO A 296 1.82 12.08 -16.33
C PRO A 296 2.25 10.69 -16.81
N VAL A 297 2.02 9.66 -15.98
CA VAL A 297 2.18 8.25 -16.39
C VAL A 297 1.09 7.88 -17.40
N PHE A 298 -0.13 8.34 -17.13
CA PHE A 298 -1.28 8.24 -18.02
C PHE A 298 -2.26 9.38 -17.72
N ASP A 299 -3.03 9.78 -18.74
CA ASP A 299 -4.10 10.77 -18.57
C ASP A 299 -5.20 10.26 -17.62
N ILE A 300 -5.66 11.12 -16.71
CA ILE A 300 -6.80 10.83 -15.82
C ILE A 300 -7.61 12.10 -15.53
N ASP A 301 -8.94 12.00 -15.70
CA ASP A 301 -9.89 13.03 -15.26
C ASP A 301 -10.45 12.69 -13.88
N MET A 302 -10.02 13.42 -12.86
CA MET A 302 -10.45 13.24 -11.46
C MET A 302 -11.93 13.59 -11.22
N THR A 303 -12.64 14.16 -12.20
CA THR A 303 -14.09 14.37 -12.09
C THR A 303 -14.90 13.14 -12.51
N GLY A 304 -14.30 12.21 -13.26
CA GLY A 304 -14.95 11.04 -13.82
C GLY A 304 -15.95 11.35 -14.95
N SER A 305 -15.86 12.54 -15.56
CA SER A 305 -16.80 13.00 -16.59
C SER A 305 -16.29 12.74 -18.01
N ARG A 306 -14.98 12.64 -18.20
CA ARG A 306 -14.33 12.36 -19.49
C ARG A 306 -14.67 10.94 -19.97
N ALA A 307 -15.10 10.82 -21.23
CA ALA A 307 -15.43 9.54 -21.85
C ALA A 307 -14.16 8.76 -22.24
N ASP A 308 -14.26 7.42 -22.28
CA ASP A 308 -13.10 6.56 -22.57
C ASP A 308 -12.48 6.84 -23.96
N SER A 309 -13.31 7.24 -24.94
CA SER A 309 -12.87 7.60 -26.30
C SER A 309 -12.11 8.92 -26.38
N GLU A 310 -12.15 9.75 -25.34
CA GLU A 310 -11.48 11.06 -25.33
C GLU A 310 -10.04 10.95 -24.82
N TYR A 311 -9.66 9.84 -24.19
CA TYR A 311 -8.29 9.59 -23.75
C TYR A 311 -7.40 9.17 -24.91
N GLU A 312 -6.11 9.51 -24.82
CA GLU A 312 -5.12 8.95 -25.73
C GLU A 312 -5.03 7.42 -25.58
N ALA A 313 -4.64 6.76 -26.68
CA ALA A 313 -4.46 5.33 -26.70
C ALA A 313 -3.37 4.92 -25.70
N LEU A 314 -3.70 3.96 -24.84
CA LEU A 314 -2.75 3.38 -23.90
C LEU A 314 -1.84 2.37 -24.61
N PRO A 315 -0.59 2.19 -24.15
CA PRO A 315 0.21 1.04 -24.57
C PRO A 315 -0.51 -0.27 -24.23
N GLU A 316 -0.24 -1.33 -24.99
CA GLU A 316 -0.84 -2.63 -24.71
C GLU A 316 -0.44 -3.15 -23.32
N GLY A 317 -1.43 -3.67 -22.58
CA GLY A 317 -1.18 -4.33 -21.31
C GLY A 317 -0.30 -5.56 -21.50
N HIS A 318 0.78 -5.64 -20.73
CA HIS A 318 1.75 -6.73 -20.77
C HIS A 318 1.91 -7.35 -19.37
N ASN A 319 2.58 -8.50 -19.27
CA ASN A 319 2.80 -9.21 -18.00
C ASN A 319 1.52 -9.56 -17.23
N ASN A 320 0.35 -9.67 -17.89
CA ASN A 320 -0.92 -10.02 -17.23
C ASN A 320 -1.01 -11.50 -16.79
N GLN A 321 -0.02 -12.31 -17.15
CA GLN A 321 0.11 -13.69 -16.71
C GLN A 321 1.37 -13.80 -15.87
N ALA A 322 1.34 -14.61 -14.82
CA ALA A 322 2.54 -14.91 -14.05
C ALA A 322 3.62 -15.47 -14.97
N TYR A 323 4.83 -14.91 -14.89
CA TYR A 323 5.99 -15.48 -15.54
C TYR A 323 6.23 -16.90 -15.01
N LYS A 324 6.49 -17.85 -15.92
CA LYS A 324 6.81 -19.24 -15.60
C LYS A 324 8.22 -19.55 -16.06
N GLY A 325 9.10 -19.84 -15.11
CA GLY A 325 10.50 -20.12 -15.44
C GLY A 325 11.48 -19.72 -14.35
N LYS A 326 12.77 -19.78 -14.70
CA LYS A 326 13.85 -19.37 -13.82
C LYS A 326 14.12 -17.88 -13.97
N ILE A 327 14.29 -17.22 -12.85
CA ILE A 327 14.72 -15.82 -12.76
C ILE A 327 15.89 -15.70 -11.79
N TRP A 328 16.78 -14.77 -12.11
CA TRP A 328 17.97 -14.44 -11.34
C TRP A 328 17.93 -12.99 -10.91
N CYS A 329 18.66 -12.69 -9.84
CA CYS A 329 18.86 -11.34 -9.35
C CYS A 329 20.31 -10.93 -9.60
N VAL A 330 20.55 -9.99 -10.49
CA VAL A 330 21.90 -9.61 -10.95
C VAL A 330 22.17 -8.14 -10.67
N ALA A 331 23.45 -7.76 -10.59
CA ALA A 331 23.82 -6.37 -10.40
C ALA A 331 23.31 -5.49 -11.56
N ALA A 332 22.72 -4.34 -11.22
CA ALA A 332 22.20 -3.39 -12.19
C ALA A 332 23.34 -2.77 -13.03
N ARG A 333 23.04 -2.45 -14.30
CA ARG A 333 23.98 -1.73 -15.15
C ARG A 333 24.22 -0.33 -14.59
N GLY A 334 25.49 0.08 -14.50
CA GLY A 334 25.85 1.40 -13.97
C GLY A 334 25.74 1.52 -12.45
N ALA A 335 25.59 0.41 -11.72
CA ALA A 335 25.60 0.40 -10.27
C ALA A 335 26.86 1.06 -9.69
N ASP A 336 26.69 1.87 -8.64
CA ASP A 336 27.82 2.48 -7.92
C ASP A 336 28.69 1.37 -7.30
N MET A 337 29.94 1.27 -7.73
CA MET A 337 30.83 0.17 -7.33
C MET A 337 31.12 0.15 -5.83
N THR A 338 31.13 1.31 -5.16
CA THR A 338 31.37 1.39 -3.72
C THR A 338 30.18 0.84 -2.95
N ARG A 339 28.97 1.24 -3.33
CA ARG A 339 27.73 0.73 -2.75
C ARG A 339 27.53 -0.76 -3.08
N LEU A 340 27.80 -1.17 -4.32
CA LEU A 340 27.72 -2.55 -4.77
C LEU A 340 28.62 -3.47 -3.92
N GLY A 341 29.83 -3.03 -3.60
CA GLY A 341 30.73 -3.75 -2.70
C GLY A 341 30.19 -3.90 -1.27
N ARG A 342 29.43 -2.91 -0.76
CA ARG A 342 28.77 -3.02 0.55
C ARG A 342 27.62 -4.02 0.51
N GLU A 343 26.77 -3.96 -0.51
CA GLU A 343 25.64 -4.87 -0.67
C GLU A 343 26.07 -6.31 -0.92
N LEU A 344 27.15 -6.53 -1.69
CA LEU A 344 27.77 -7.85 -1.84
C LEU A 344 28.16 -8.42 -0.47
N ARG A 345 28.89 -7.66 0.35
CA ARG A 345 29.28 -8.10 1.70
C ARG A 345 28.07 -8.35 2.59
N TYR A 346 27.06 -7.48 2.51
CA TYR A 346 25.81 -7.69 3.22
C TYR A 346 25.21 -9.04 2.82
N ALA A 347 24.96 -9.29 1.54
CA ALA A 347 24.37 -10.53 1.03
C ALA A 347 25.17 -11.78 1.46
N CYS A 348 26.50 -11.72 1.38
CA CYS A 348 27.36 -12.85 1.79
C CYS A 348 27.38 -13.11 3.29
N ASN A 349 27.15 -12.07 4.11
CA ASN A 349 27.06 -12.20 5.57
C ASN A 349 25.67 -12.67 6.04
N GLN A 350 24.69 -12.77 5.13
CA GLN A 350 23.37 -13.31 5.44
C GLN A 350 23.31 -14.81 5.14
N GLY A 351 22.56 -15.56 5.96
CA GLY A 351 22.25 -16.96 5.70
C GLY A 351 23.41 -17.92 5.87
N ASN A 352 23.18 -19.16 5.44
CA ASN A 352 24.19 -20.20 5.52
C ASN A 352 24.84 -20.37 4.14
N ARG A 353 26.13 -20.05 4.04
CA ARG A 353 26.95 -20.29 2.83
C ARG A 353 26.46 -19.58 1.56
N THR A 354 25.81 -18.42 1.70
CA THR A 354 25.26 -17.64 0.57
C THR A 354 26.27 -17.36 -0.54
N CYS A 355 27.55 -17.17 -0.19
CA CYS A 355 28.61 -16.89 -1.15
C CYS A 355 29.71 -17.97 -1.22
N GLU A 356 29.47 -19.20 -0.73
CA GLU A 356 30.52 -20.24 -0.70
C GLU A 356 31.13 -20.54 -2.08
N ALA A 357 30.35 -20.49 -3.15
CA ALA A 357 30.87 -20.72 -4.51
C ALA A 357 31.79 -19.60 -5.03
N LEU A 358 31.87 -18.47 -4.31
CA LEU A 358 32.75 -17.35 -4.61
C LEU A 358 34.10 -17.43 -3.88
N ASP A 359 34.36 -18.47 -3.09
CA ASP A 359 35.66 -18.64 -2.44
C ASP A 359 36.76 -19.01 -3.45
N PRO A 360 38.03 -18.60 -3.24
CA PRO A 360 39.13 -18.95 -4.13
C PRO A 360 39.20 -20.45 -4.44
N GLY A 361 39.24 -20.79 -5.73
CA GLY A 361 39.27 -22.17 -6.22
C GLY A 361 37.89 -22.85 -6.38
N LYS A 362 36.80 -22.14 -6.11
CA LYS A 362 35.43 -22.61 -6.33
C LYS A 362 34.90 -22.25 -7.72
N GLU A 363 33.81 -22.89 -8.07
CA GLU A 363 33.20 -22.88 -9.40
C GLU A 363 32.79 -21.51 -9.92
N CYS A 364 32.50 -20.54 -9.04
CA CYS A 364 32.05 -19.19 -9.38
C CYS A 364 33.03 -18.07 -9.00
N TYR A 365 34.26 -18.42 -8.57
CA TYR A 365 35.28 -17.42 -8.21
C TYR A 365 35.70 -16.58 -9.42
N GLU A 366 35.88 -17.19 -10.59
CA GLU A 366 36.24 -16.48 -11.82
C GLU A 366 35.02 -16.10 -12.66
N PRO A 367 35.01 -14.92 -13.31
CA PRO A 367 36.03 -13.87 -13.24
C PRO A 367 36.04 -13.12 -11.90
N VAL A 368 37.22 -12.76 -11.38
CA VAL A 368 37.37 -11.86 -10.22
C VAL A 368 36.91 -10.44 -10.58
N SER A 369 35.59 -10.22 -10.51
CA SER A 369 34.93 -8.97 -10.81
C SER A 369 33.83 -8.70 -9.79
N LEU A 370 33.78 -7.46 -9.30
CA LEU A 370 32.77 -7.06 -8.34
C LEU A 370 31.34 -7.26 -8.88
N ILE A 371 31.10 -6.99 -10.16
CA ILE A 371 29.79 -7.16 -10.79
C ILE A 371 29.41 -8.65 -10.85
N TRP A 372 30.37 -9.52 -11.17
CA TRP A 372 30.16 -10.96 -11.23
C TRP A 372 29.82 -11.54 -9.86
N HIS A 373 30.66 -11.25 -8.86
CA HIS A 373 30.47 -11.69 -7.48
C HIS A 373 29.19 -11.13 -6.85
N ALA A 374 28.89 -9.85 -7.06
CA ALA A 374 27.65 -9.24 -6.58
C ALA A 374 26.43 -9.91 -7.23
N SER A 375 26.45 -10.16 -8.53
CA SER A 375 25.34 -10.82 -9.22
C SER A 375 25.10 -12.24 -8.69
N TYR A 376 26.16 -13.01 -8.40
CA TYR A 376 26.00 -14.33 -7.79
C TYR A 376 25.44 -14.23 -6.37
N ALA A 377 26.01 -13.35 -5.55
CA ALA A 377 25.58 -13.15 -4.17
C ALA A 377 24.12 -12.69 -4.07
N PHE A 378 23.69 -11.78 -4.93
CA PHE A 378 22.31 -11.29 -4.98
C PHE A 378 21.34 -12.39 -5.38
N SER A 379 21.67 -13.16 -6.42
CA SER A 379 20.89 -14.33 -6.86
C SER A 379 20.77 -15.39 -5.75
N SER A 380 21.88 -15.72 -5.08
CA SER A 380 21.93 -16.67 -3.98
C SER A 380 21.12 -16.20 -2.76
N TYR A 381 21.33 -14.96 -2.33
CA TYR A 381 20.60 -14.34 -1.23
C TYR A 381 19.10 -14.34 -1.52
N TRP A 382 18.70 -13.85 -2.69
CA TRP A 382 17.29 -13.76 -3.04
C TRP A 382 16.63 -15.14 -3.09
N LYS A 383 17.30 -16.15 -3.67
CA LYS A 383 16.80 -17.53 -3.65
C LYS A 383 16.54 -18.05 -2.24
N GLN A 384 17.42 -17.77 -1.29
CA GLN A 384 17.29 -18.24 0.08
C GLN A 384 16.20 -17.51 0.86
N PHE A 385 16.05 -16.21 0.65
CA PHE A 385 15.26 -15.34 1.51
C PHE A 385 13.97 -14.81 0.89
N LYS A 386 13.64 -15.12 -0.38
CA LYS A 386 12.41 -14.65 -1.04
C LYS A 386 11.15 -14.98 -0.25
N SER A 387 11.05 -16.19 0.30
CA SER A 387 9.89 -16.60 1.12
C SER A 387 9.76 -15.83 2.44
N GLN A 388 10.81 -15.13 2.86
CA GLN A 388 10.84 -14.27 4.04
C GLN A 388 10.69 -12.78 3.67
N GLY A 389 10.35 -12.49 2.40
CA GLY A 389 10.13 -11.14 1.89
C GLY A 389 11.36 -10.44 1.31
N ALA A 390 12.46 -11.15 1.05
CA ALA A 390 13.58 -10.55 0.33
C ALA A 390 13.20 -10.25 -1.14
N THR A 391 13.62 -9.09 -1.63
CA THR A 391 13.35 -8.62 -3.00
C THR A 391 14.66 -8.47 -3.78
N CYS A 392 14.56 -8.51 -5.10
CA CYS A 392 15.70 -8.24 -5.98
C CYS A 392 15.89 -6.73 -6.22
N TYR A 393 16.19 -5.99 -5.16
CA TYR A 393 16.32 -4.53 -5.24
C TYR A 393 17.70 -4.02 -4.81
N PHE A 394 18.17 -4.44 -3.63
CA PHE A 394 19.48 -4.03 -3.07
C PHE A 394 19.72 -2.51 -3.17
N HIS A 395 18.74 -1.71 -2.72
CA HIS A 395 18.78 -0.24 -2.78
C HIS A 395 19.00 0.32 -4.20
N GLY A 396 18.41 -0.33 -5.20
CA GLY A 396 18.52 0.03 -6.63
C GLY A 396 19.78 -0.49 -7.33
N LEU A 397 20.50 -1.43 -6.71
CA LEU A 397 21.76 -1.97 -7.25
C LEU A 397 21.60 -3.33 -7.92
N ALA A 398 20.39 -3.89 -7.92
CA ALA A 398 20.09 -5.16 -8.56
C ALA A 398 18.83 -5.07 -9.43
N VAL A 399 18.74 -5.97 -10.40
CA VAL A 399 17.59 -6.15 -11.29
C VAL A 399 17.35 -7.63 -11.55
N GLN A 400 16.10 -7.98 -11.85
CA GLN A 400 15.76 -9.34 -12.26
C GLN A 400 16.13 -9.60 -13.72
N THR A 401 16.46 -10.86 -14.05
CA THR A 401 16.71 -11.28 -15.42
C THR A 401 16.22 -12.70 -15.68
N THR A 402 15.74 -12.94 -16.90
CA THR A 402 15.38 -14.28 -17.41
C THR A 402 16.53 -14.96 -18.15
N ARG A 403 17.64 -14.24 -18.38
CA ARG A 403 18.83 -14.78 -19.03
C ARG A 403 19.75 -15.35 -17.96
N ASP A 404 20.06 -16.63 -18.07
CA ASP A 404 20.99 -17.31 -17.15
C ASP A 404 22.34 -16.57 -17.15
N PRO A 405 22.75 -15.98 -16.01
CA PRO A 405 24.02 -15.27 -15.90
C PRO A 405 25.21 -16.22 -15.69
N GLY A 406 24.97 -17.51 -15.46
CA GLY A 406 26.02 -18.51 -15.25
C GLY A 406 26.93 -18.69 -16.47
N HIS A 407 28.15 -19.15 -16.21
CA HIS A 407 29.15 -19.41 -17.25
C HIS A 407 30.02 -20.62 -16.88
N GLY A 408 30.22 -21.53 -17.84
CA GLY A 408 31.00 -22.75 -17.63
C GLY A 408 30.42 -23.61 -16.49
N SER A 409 31.25 -23.91 -15.49
CA SER A 409 30.83 -24.66 -14.29
C SER A 409 30.08 -23.81 -13.26
N CYS A 410 30.13 -22.48 -13.35
CA CYS A 410 29.42 -21.62 -12.41
C CYS A 410 27.93 -21.55 -12.74
N GLN A 411 27.09 -22.06 -11.83
CA GLN A 411 25.63 -22.02 -11.93
C GLN A 411 25.08 -21.05 -10.88
N PHE A 412 24.43 -19.97 -11.33
CA PHE A 412 23.86 -19.00 -10.41
C PHE A 412 22.55 -19.55 -9.82
N PRO A 413 22.33 -19.43 -8.50
CA PRO A 413 21.06 -19.82 -7.89
C PRO A 413 19.89 -19.02 -8.47
N SER A 414 18.82 -19.69 -8.89
CA SER A 414 17.64 -19.04 -9.47
C SER A 414 16.39 -19.29 -8.63
N VAL A 415 15.50 -18.30 -8.60
CA VAL A 415 14.11 -18.50 -8.19
C VAL A 415 13.36 -19.13 -9.37
N THR A 416 12.48 -20.09 -9.08
CA THR A 416 11.57 -20.66 -10.08
C THR A 416 10.17 -20.20 -9.73
N LEU A 417 9.50 -19.55 -10.67
CA LEU A 417 8.11 -19.12 -10.55
C LEU A 417 7.15 -20.12 -11.20
#